data_AF-A0A382NCT9-F1
#
_entry.id   AF-A0A382NCT9-F1
#
_cell.length_a   1.000
_cell.length_b   1.000
_cell.length_c   1.000
_cell.angle_alpha   90.00
_cell.angle_beta   90.00
_cell.angle_gamma   90.00
#
_symmetry.space_group_name_H-M   'P 1'
#
loop_
_entity.id
_entity.type
_entity.pdbx_description
1 polymer ?
#
loop_
_entity_poly.entity_id
_entity_poly.type
_entity_poly.pdbx_seq_one_letter_code
_entity_poly.pdbx_strand_id
1 'polypeptide(L)'
;MSKIYLVCTRSAISASALTYIINQSPQFYNVVHNNLWLNEAGSKFKDATVIEDWWNIPKSFEKTYNHDVRNNENIKLETLQNLCYEWENLHTGKHIALFTHATNTADIIKWRNEHELPITVVTTIMGKNCYRYMDLFLKREYSDEMNKFVSLFDTWKYVYNQFLSQDVTWAEHADVVLAMDDWLDNPAVTYFALGIFHNYNMKIWVEEYKMANGYEEWDLSLTGTTNRLKTMCYIFGKYEGLFQYTQEKRLFALATLESGKSYEENEITDIQQIVDNTQKIIRKQLTLT
;
A
#
# COMPACT_ATOMS: atom_id res chain seq x y z
N MET A 1 -11.66 15.07 21.84
CA MET A 1 -12.65 14.35 21.01
C MET A 1 -11.96 13.18 20.35
N SER A 2 -12.55 11.99 20.41
CA SER A 2 -12.04 10.80 19.71
C SER A 2 -12.19 10.99 18.20
N LYS A 3 -11.32 10.35 17.41
CA LYS A 3 -11.31 10.48 15.94
C LYS A 3 -11.23 9.11 15.32
N ILE A 4 -11.82 8.96 14.14
CA ILE A 4 -11.66 7.79 13.28
C ILE A 4 -10.65 8.14 12.20
N TYR A 5 -9.56 7.37 12.12
CA TYR A 5 -8.61 7.40 11.02
C TYR A 5 -9.07 6.37 9.99
N LEU A 6 -9.72 6.83 8.94
CA LEU A 6 -10.25 5.97 7.90
C LEU A 6 -9.15 5.72 6.86
N VAL A 7 -8.55 4.53 6.90
CA VAL A 7 -7.52 4.09 5.96
C VAL A 7 -8.22 3.56 4.72
N CYS A 8 -8.32 4.41 3.70
CA CYS A 8 -8.92 4.11 2.42
C CYS A 8 -7.84 3.61 1.45
N THR A 9 -7.89 2.35 1.07
CA THR A 9 -6.92 1.81 0.10
C THR A 9 -7.47 0.63 -0.68
N ARG A 10 -7.05 0.50 -1.94
CA ARG A 10 -7.20 -0.72 -2.73
C ARG A 10 -6.05 -1.70 -2.55
N SER A 11 -4.93 -1.28 -1.96
CA SER A 11 -3.74 -2.11 -1.84
C SER A 11 -3.86 -3.10 -0.69
N ALA A 12 -3.83 -4.39 -1.00
CA ALA A 12 -3.97 -5.46 -0.01
C ALA A 12 -2.79 -5.53 0.99
N ILE A 13 -1.60 -5.04 0.62
CA ILE A 13 -0.45 -4.99 1.54
C ILE A 13 -0.60 -3.85 2.56
N SER A 14 -1.08 -2.69 2.13
CA SER A 14 -1.19 -1.50 2.99
C SER A 14 -2.50 -1.44 3.77
N ALA A 15 -3.46 -2.33 3.52
CA ALA A 15 -4.77 -2.31 4.17
C ALA A 15 -4.69 -2.56 5.69
N SER A 16 -4.49 -3.82 6.08
CA SER A 16 -4.62 -4.24 7.47
C SER A 16 -3.36 -4.00 8.30
N ALA A 17 -2.18 -4.18 7.70
CA ALA A 17 -0.91 -3.98 8.38
C ALA A 17 -0.66 -2.51 8.75
N LEU A 18 -0.98 -1.55 7.87
CA LEU A 18 -0.87 -0.14 8.19
C LEU A 18 -1.86 0.27 9.28
N THR A 19 -3.11 -0.20 9.19
CA THR A 19 -4.14 0.05 10.19
C THR A 19 -3.70 -0.47 11.57
N TYR A 20 -3.05 -1.63 11.61
CA TYR A 20 -2.40 -2.12 12.83
C TYR A 20 -1.35 -1.13 13.35
N ILE A 21 -0.37 -0.74 12.52
CA ILE A 21 0.69 0.21 12.92
C ILE A 21 0.12 1.49 13.51
N ILE A 22 -0.90 2.09 12.88
CA ILE A 22 -1.53 3.32 13.38
C ILE A 22 -2.17 3.07 14.75
N ASN A 23 -2.93 1.98 14.89
CA ASN A 23 -3.58 1.61 16.14
C ASN A 23 -2.59 1.26 17.27
N GLN A 24 -1.32 0.97 16.96
CA GLN A 24 -0.28 0.75 17.98
C GLN A 24 0.20 2.04 18.66
N SER A 25 -0.21 3.22 18.18
CA SER A 25 0.06 4.49 18.88
C SER A 25 -0.64 4.56 20.24
N PRO A 26 -0.02 5.11 21.30
CA PRO A 26 -0.64 5.29 22.61
C PRO A 26 -1.94 6.12 22.63
N GLN A 27 -2.20 6.90 21.57
CA GLN A 27 -3.43 7.70 21.42
C GLN A 27 -4.61 6.88 20.91
N PHE A 28 -4.38 5.65 20.47
CA PHE A 28 -5.36 4.80 19.80
C PHE A 28 -5.83 3.64 20.68
N TYR A 29 -6.97 3.09 20.28
CA TYR A 29 -7.54 1.90 20.88
C TYR A 29 -6.78 0.66 20.40
N ASN A 30 -6.20 -0.06 21.36
CA ASN A 30 -5.29 -1.18 21.11
C ASN A 30 -5.57 -2.29 22.13
N VAL A 31 -6.73 -2.93 22.01
CA VAL A 31 -7.11 -4.09 22.83
C VAL A 31 -7.32 -5.26 21.88
N VAL A 32 -6.59 -6.35 22.09
CA VAL A 32 -6.69 -7.55 21.26
C VAL A 32 -7.93 -8.35 21.65
N HIS A 33 -8.87 -8.48 20.71
CA HIS A 33 -10.12 -9.26 20.81
C HIS A 33 -10.08 -10.54 19.98
N ASN A 34 -9.31 -10.56 18.88
CA ASN A 34 -9.18 -11.70 17.95
C ASN A 34 -7.71 -12.01 17.63
N ASN A 35 -7.47 -13.07 16.87
CA ASN A 35 -6.13 -13.47 16.49
C ASN A 35 -5.53 -12.43 15.54
N LEU A 36 -4.40 -11.85 15.91
CA LEU A 36 -3.80 -10.79 15.10
C LEU A 36 -3.37 -11.29 13.71
N TRP A 37 -2.74 -12.46 13.66
CA TRP A 37 -2.11 -13.01 12.47
C TRP A 37 -3.03 -14.02 11.79
N LEU A 38 -3.27 -13.82 10.50
CA LEU A 38 -3.96 -14.77 9.63
C LEU A 38 -3.03 -15.19 8.50
N ASN A 39 -3.27 -16.39 7.96
CA ASN A 39 -2.62 -16.84 6.73
C ASN A 39 -3.66 -16.82 5.61
N GLU A 40 -3.33 -16.15 4.51
CA GLU A 40 -4.13 -16.13 3.29
C GLU A 40 -3.44 -17.01 2.25
N ALA A 41 -4.21 -17.94 1.68
CA ALA A 41 -3.71 -18.89 0.70
C ALA A 41 -3.26 -18.15 -0.57
N GLY A 42 -2.01 -18.40 -0.95
CA GLY A 42 -1.40 -17.77 -2.11
C GLY A 42 -1.53 -18.63 -3.36
N SER A 43 -1.57 -17.98 -4.52
CA SER A 43 -1.55 -18.68 -5.80
C SER A 43 -0.11 -18.95 -6.27
N LYS A 44 0.48 -18.01 -7.01
CA LYS A 44 1.81 -18.11 -7.63
C LYS A 44 2.96 -17.79 -6.68
N PHE A 45 2.72 -16.93 -5.69
CA PHE A 45 3.79 -16.32 -4.88
C PHE A 45 3.89 -16.86 -3.44
N LYS A 46 3.27 -18.02 -3.15
CA LYS A 46 3.09 -18.61 -1.80
C LYS A 46 2.13 -17.80 -0.93
N ASP A 47 1.76 -18.40 0.20
CA ASP A 47 0.86 -17.81 1.19
C ASP A 47 1.38 -16.48 1.73
N ALA A 48 0.43 -15.60 2.04
CA ALA A 48 0.68 -14.31 2.67
C ALA A 48 0.29 -14.38 4.15
N THR A 49 1.11 -13.78 5.00
CA THR A 49 0.75 -13.53 6.40
C THR A 49 0.18 -12.13 6.52
N VAL A 50 -1.07 -12.05 6.99
CA VAL A 50 -1.88 -10.84 6.99
C VAL A 50 -2.35 -10.50 8.39
N ILE A 51 -2.83 -9.28 8.57
CA ILE A 51 -3.42 -8.85 9.83
C ILE A 51 -4.94 -8.97 9.77
N GLU A 52 -5.54 -9.58 10.79
CA GLU A 52 -6.98 -9.61 10.99
C GLU A 52 -7.48 -8.22 11.35
N ASP A 53 -8.18 -7.51 10.47
CA ASP A 53 -8.68 -6.15 10.73
C ASP A 53 -9.64 -6.04 11.93
N TRP A 54 -10.20 -7.15 12.39
CA TRP A 54 -11.07 -7.23 13.57
C TRP A 54 -10.32 -7.48 14.87
N TRP A 55 -8.98 -7.58 14.84
CA TRP A 55 -8.17 -7.87 16.02
C TRP A 55 -8.42 -6.88 17.17
N ASN A 56 -8.73 -5.60 16.89
CA ASN A 56 -8.97 -4.57 17.89
C ASN A 56 -10.35 -3.92 17.83
N ILE A 57 -11.34 -4.59 17.27
CA ILE A 57 -12.70 -4.07 17.20
C ILE A 57 -13.50 -4.56 18.43
N PRO A 58 -14.06 -3.67 19.27
CA PRO A 58 -14.94 -4.09 20.36
C PRO A 58 -16.22 -4.76 19.82
N LYS A 59 -16.68 -5.83 20.48
CA LYS A 59 -17.91 -6.55 20.09
C LYS A 59 -19.15 -5.66 19.94
N SER A 60 -19.26 -4.60 20.74
CA SER A 60 -20.36 -3.64 20.63
C SER A 60 -20.28 -2.80 19.35
N PHE A 61 -19.09 -2.59 18.81
CA PHE A 61 -18.83 -1.80 17.61
C PHE A 61 -18.85 -2.62 16.31
N GLU A 62 -18.68 -3.95 16.39
CA GLU A 62 -18.70 -4.87 15.23
C GLU A 62 -20.00 -4.77 14.41
N LYS A 63 -21.12 -4.39 15.03
CA LYS A 63 -22.39 -4.18 14.31
C LYS A 63 -22.33 -2.98 13.37
N THR A 64 -21.50 -1.99 13.71
CA THR A 64 -21.35 -0.71 13.02
C THR A 64 -20.20 -0.77 12.02
N TYR A 65 -19.05 -1.31 12.42
CA TYR A 65 -17.93 -1.62 11.52
C TYR A 65 -17.90 -3.13 11.23
N ASN A 66 -18.54 -3.49 10.12
CA ASN A 66 -18.70 -4.87 9.64
C ASN A 66 -18.11 -5.05 8.22
N HIS A 67 -18.21 -6.26 7.67
CA HIS A 67 -17.68 -6.57 6.34
C HIS A 67 -18.24 -5.68 5.23
N ASP A 68 -19.53 -5.31 5.30
CA ASP A 68 -20.14 -4.45 4.30
C ASP A 68 -19.49 -3.06 4.34
N VAL A 69 -19.28 -2.49 5.52
CA VAL A 69 -18.60 -1.20 5.68
C VAL A 69 -17.13 -1.26 5.24
N ARG A 70 -16.40 -2.30 5.65
CA ARG A 70 -14.99 -2.51 5.24
C ARG A 70 -14.86 -2.62 3.73
N ASN A 71 -15.75 -3.37 3.07
CA ASN A 71 -15.67 -3.65 1.64
C ASN A 71 -16.46 -2.67 0.77
N ASN A 72 -17.05 -1.63 1.36
CA ASN A 72 -17.83 -0.65 0.60
C ASN A 72 -16.92 0.28 -0.20
N GLU A 73 -16.88 0.12 -1.51
CA GLU A 73 -16.12 1.02 -2.40
C GLU A 73 -16.72 2.44 -2.50
N ASN A 74 -17.98 2.62 -2.11
CA ASN A 74 -18.72 3.88 -2.16
C ASN A 74 -19.47 4.12 -0.84
N ILE A 75 -18.71 4.47 0.21
CA ILE A 75 -19.27 4.73 1.53
C ILE A 75 -20.24 5.91 1.46
N LYS A 76 -21.37 5.82 2.16
CA LYS A 76 -22.36 6.90 2.26
C LYS A 76 -22.14 7.73 3.52
N LEU A 77 -22.60 8.98 3.49
CA LEU A 77 -22.60 9.88 4.65
C LEU A 77 -23.18 9.24 5.92
N GLU A 78 -24.35 8.59 5.81
CA GLU A 78 -25.01 7.95 6.96
C GLU A 78 -24.11 6.90 7.63
N THR A 79 -23.35 6.13 6.85
CA THR A 79 -22.39 5.16 7.37
C THR A 79 -21.27 5.87 8.15
N LEU A 80 -20.74 6.99 7.65
CA LEU A 80 -19.70 7.76 8.34
C LEU A 80 -20.22 8.37 9.66
N GLN A 81 -21.43 8.93 9.63
CA GLN A 81 -22.09 9.47 10.82
C GLN A 81 -22.30 8.39 11.88
N ASN A 82 -22.80 7.22 11.47
CA ASN A 82 -23.02 6.09 12.37
C ASN A 82 -21.71 5.58 12.97
N LEU A 83 -20.64 5.46 12.17
CA LEU A 83 -19.30 5.10 12.67
C LEU A 83 -18.82 6.07 13.76
N CYS A 84 -18.92 7.38 13.51
CA CYS A 84 -18.48 8.41 14.46
C CYS A 84 -19.32 8.39 15.74
N TYR A 85 -20.64 8.32 15.60
CA TYR A 85 -21.58 8.30 16.72
C TYR A 85 -21.35 7.08 17.62
N GLU A 86 -21.29 5.89 17.03
CA GLU A 86 -21.10 4.66 17.79
C GLU A 86 -19.72 4.58 18.43
N TRP A 87 -18.66 5.09 17.78
CA TRP A 87 -17.33 5.13 18.39
C TRP A 87 -17.27 6.05 19.61
N GLU A 88 -17.86 7.24 19.53
CA GLU A 88 -17.88 8.20 20.64
C GLU A 88 -18.69 7.65 21.83
N ASN A 89 -19.79 6.92 21.58
CA ASN A 89 -20.63 6.28 22.61
C ASN A 89 -19.93 5.16 23.39
N LEU A 90 -18.82 4.62 22.88
CA LEU A 90 -18.00 3.67 23.65
C LEU A 90 -17.19 4.34 24.76
N HIS A 91 -17.08 5.68 24.73
CA HIS A 91 -16.37 6.48 25.73
C HIS A 91 -14.94 5.98 26.03
N THR A 92 -14.25 5.48 25.00
CA THR A 92 -12.88 4.94 25.16
C THR A 92 -11.85 6.04 25.45
N GLY A 93 -12.14 7.29 25.06
CA GLY A 93 -11.19 8.40 25.07
C GLY A 93 -10.02 8.21 24.10
N LYS A 94 -10.12 7.29 23.15
CA LYS A 94 -9.06 6.90 22.21
C LYS A 94 -9.50 7.10 20.76
N HIS A 95 -8.54 7.38 19.89
CA HIS A 95 -8.75 7.28 18.44
C HIS A 95 -8.83 5.81 18.01
N ILE A 96 -9.33 5.57 16.80
CA ILE A 96 -9.24 4.26 16.15
C ILE A 96 -8.92 4.45 14.67
N ALA A 97 -8.04 3.60 14.14
CA ALA A 97 -7.85 3.44 12.71
C ALA A 97 -8.69 2.27 12.21
N LEU A 98 -9.42 2.49 11.12
CA LEU A 98 -10.28 1.49 10.47
C LEU A 98 -9.90 1.40 9.00
N PHE A 99 -9.87 0.19 8.48
CA PHE A 99 -9.59 -0.07 7.07
C PHE A 99 -10.88 -0.07 6.25
N THR A 100 -10.84 0.50 5.05
CA THR A 100 -11.92 0.34 4.05
C THR A 100 -11.39 0.35 2.62
N HIS A 101 -12.11 -0.34 1.74
CA HIS A 101 -11.93 -0.30 0.29
C HIS A 101 -12.56 0.93 -0.39
N ALA A 102 -13.07 1.89 0.37
CA ALA A 102 -13.71 3.09 -0.15
C ALA A 102 -12.82 3.87 -1.13
N THR A 103 -13.35 4.14 -2.32
CA THR A 103 -12.67 4.87 -3.41
C THR A 103 -13.21 6.29 -3.58
N ASN A 104 -14.35 6.61 -2.99
CA ASN A 104 -15.00 7.92 -3.06
C ASN A 104 -14.46 8.91 -2.01
N THR A 105 -13.14 8.97 -1.82
CA THR A 105 -12.51 9.79 -0.76
C THR A 105 -12.77 11.28 -0.89
N ALA A 106 -12.99 11.79 -2.11
CA ALA A 106 -13.43 13.16 -2.36
C ALA A 106 -14.76 13.49 -1.65
N ASP A 107 -15.74 12.60 -1.79
CA ASP A 107 -17.06 12.75 -1.16
C ASP A 107 -16.95 12.60 0.36
N ILE A 108 -16.14 11.65 0.84
CA ILE A 108 -15.88 11.47 2.28
C ILE A 108 -15.31 12.75 2.89
N ILE A 109 -14.29 13.36 2.27
CA ILE A 109 -13.68 14.62 2.73
C ILE A 109 -14.70 15.76 2.70
N LYS A 110 -15.47 15.86 1.60
CA LYS A 110 -16.52 16.87 1.46
C LYS A 110 -17.52 16.76 2.60
N TRP A 111 -18.09 15.58 2.83
CA TRP A 111 -19.08 15.37 3.88
C TRP A 111 -18.50 15.53 5.28
N ARG A 112 -17.27 15.09 5.51
CA ARG A 112 -16.57 15.33 6.77
C ARG A 112 -16.51 16.83 7.07
N ASN A 113 -16.17 17.65 6.09
CA ASN A 113 -16.10 19.10 6.27
C ASN A 113 -17.49 19.72 6.45
N GLU A 114 -18.48 19.32 5.65
CA GLU A 114 -19.85 19.85 5.71
C GLU A 114 -20.57 19.50 7.02
N HIS A 115 -20.26 18.35 7.62
CA HIS A 115 -20.92 17.84 8.83
C HIS A 115 -20.00 17.79 10.06
N GLU A 116 -18.80 18.38 9.97
CA GLU A 116 -17.81 18.42 11.05
C GLU A 116 -17.50 17.04 11.66
N LEU A 117 -17.45 15.99 10.82
CA LEU A 117 -17.21 14.63 11.31
C LEU A 117 -15.76 14.49 11.81
N PRO A 118 -15.51 13.80 12.95
CA PRO A 118 -14.18 13.61 13.52
C PRO A 118 -13.39 12.51 12.77
N ILE A 119 -13.24 12.68 11.45
CA ILE A 119 -12.58 11.71 10.57
C ILE A 119 -11.27 12.29 10.04
N THR A 120 -10.23 11.47 10.00
CA THR A 120 -9.02 11.72 9.22
C THR A 120 -8.94 10.68 8.12
N VAL A 121 -8.92 11.12 6.86
CA VAL A 121 -8.84 10.25 5.70
C VAL A 121 -7.37 10.00 5.37
N VAL A 122 -6.96 8.74 5.48
CA VAL A 122 -5.61 8.28 5.16
C VAL A 122 -5.69 7.45 3.90
N THR A 123 -4.92 7.79 2.87
CA THR A 123 -4.80 6.96 1.67
C THR A 123 -3.38 6.42 1.54
N THR A 124 -3.23 5.40 0.70
CA THR A 124 -1.92 4.77 0.49
C THR A 124 -1.57 4.73 -0.99
N ILE A 125 -0.29 4.91 -1.27
CA ILE A 125 0.29 4.82 -2.62
C ILE A 125 1.41 3.78 -2.65
N MET A 126 1.80 3.28 -3.81
CA MET A 126 3.00 2.45 -3.91
C MET A 126 4.24 3.31 -3.61
N GLY A 127 4.38 4.44 -4.32
CA GLY A 127 5.49 5.35 -4.17
C GLY A 127 6.81 4.84 -4.79
N LYS A 128 7.77 5.74 -4.98
CA LYS A 128 9.03 5.48 -5.72
C LYS A 128 9.91 4.35 -5.16
N ASN A 129 9.80 4.07 -3.86
CA ASN A 129 10.62 3.07 -3.16
C ASN A 129 9.92 1.70 -3.04
N CYS A 130 8.73 1.52 -3.63
CA CYS A 130 7.97 0.27 -3.55
C CYS A 130 8.72 -0.95 -4.09
N TYR A 131 9.72 -0.74 -4.95
CA TYR A 131 10.52 -1.79 -5.55
C TYR A 131 11.16 -2.72 -4.50
N ARG A 132 11.43 -2.21 -3.30
CA ARG A 132 11.98 -3.01 -2.20
C ARG A 132 11.05 -4.13 -1.78
N TYR A 133 9.74 -3.93 -1.88
CA TYR A 133 8.70 -4.75 -1.26
C TYR A 133 7.80 -5.47 -2.27
N MET A 134 8.27 -5.64 -3.51
CA MET A 134 7.46 -6.29 -4.55
C MET A 134 7.11 -7.73 -4.20
N ASP A 135 7.96 -8.44 -3.47
CA ASP A 135 7.68 -9.77 -2.92
C ASP A 135 6.42 -9.78 -2.03
N LEU A 136 6.35 -8.91 -1.02
CA LEU A 136 5.16 -8.77 -0.17
C LEU A 136 3.94 -8.34 -1.00
N PHE A 137 4.11 -7.35 -1.88
CA PHE A 137 3.02 -6.86 -2.73
C PHE A 137 2.45 -7.98 -3.60
N LEU A 138 3.29 -8.75 -4.28
CA LEU A 138 2.86 -9.82 -5.18
C LEU A 138 2.13 -10.94 -4.43
N LYS A 139 2.56 -11.28 -3.22
CA LYS A 139 1.87 -12.25 -2.36
C LYS A 139 0.46 -11.80 -2.01
N ARG A 140 0.31 -10.53 -1.63
CA ARG A 140 -0.98 -9.95 -1.23
C ARG A 140 -1.90 -9.71 -2.42
N GLU A 141 -1.35 -9.20 -3.52
CA GLU A 141 -2.14 -8.83 -4.70
C GLU A 141 -2.54 -10.04 -5.54
N TYR A 142 -1.67 -11.06 -5.63
CA TYR A 142 -1.91 -12.27 -6.41
C TYR A 142 -2.21 -13.50 -5.53
N SER A 143 -3.18 -13.36 -4.65
CA SER A 143 -3.73 -14.46 -3.83
C SER A 143 -4.90 -15.15 -4.53
N ASP A 144 -5.41 -16.22 -3.93
CA ASP A 144 -6.59 -16.93 -4.45
C ASP A 144 -7.87 -16.07 -4.33
N GLU A 145 -7.87 -15.04 -3.49
CA GLU A 145 -9.01 -14.17 -3.24
C GLU A 145 -9.05 -12.94 -4.14
N MET A 146 -7.87 -12.37 -4.46
CA MET A 146 -7.77 -11.07 -5.13
C MET A 146 -7.57 -11.18 -6.64
N ASN A 147 -6.37 -11.62 -7.07
CA ASN A 147 -6.03 -11.70 -8.48
C ASN A 147 -5.23 -12.96 -8.81
N LYS A 148 -5.50 -13.55 -9.97
CA LYS A 148 -4.65 -14.61 -10.51
C LYS A 148 -3.42 -14.03 -11.20
N PHE A 149 -2.24 -14.58 -10.92
CA PHE A 149 -1.05 -14.27 -11.73
C PHE A 149 -1.20 -14.89 -13.13
N VAL A 150 -1.12 -14.04 -14.16
CA VAL A 150 -1.24 -14.45 -15.57
C VAL A 150 0.13 -14.48 -16.25
N SER A 151 0.84 -13.35 -16.24
CA SER A 151 2.13 -13.21 -16.90
C SER A 151 2.94 -12.05 -16.30
N LEU A 152 4.25 -12.02 -16.56
CA LEU A 152 5.09 -10.87 -16.19
C LEU A 152 4.59 -9.56 -16.84
N PHE A 153 4.11 -9.62 -18.09
CA PHE A 153 3.59 -8.45 -18.79
C PHE A 153 2.33 -7.91 -18.12
N ASP A 154 1.36 -8.77 -17.78
CA ASP A 154 0.11 -8.35 -17.15
C ASP A 154 0.36 -7.81 -15.75
N THR A 155 1.25 -8.45 -14.99
CA THR A 155 1.65 -7.96 -13.67
C THR A 155 2.39 -6.64 -13.77
N TRP A 156 3.30 -6.49 -14.72
CA TRP A 156 3.95 -5.21 -14.94
C TRP A 156 2.97 -4.12 -15.35
N LYS A 157 2.00 -4.45 -16.20
CA LYS A 157 0.92 -3.54 -16.59
C LYS A 157 0.08 -3.10 -15.39
N TYR A 158 -0.23 -4.01 -14.48
CA TYR A 158 -0.89 -3.66 -13.24
C TYR A 158 -0.03 -2.68 -12.43
N VAL A 159 1.24 -3.04 -12.18
CA VAL A 159 2.16 -2.27 -11.36
C VAL A 159 2.46 -0.89 -11.93
N TYR A 160 2.84 -0.74 -13.21
CA TYR A 160 3.13 0.58 -13.76
C TYR A 160 1.87 1.47 -13.80
N ASN A 161 0.67 0.90 -13.92
CA ASN A 161 -0.57 1.70 -13.83
C ASN A 161 -0.82 2.21 -12.41
N GLN A 162 -0.28 1.57 -11.37
CA GLN A 162 -0.31 2.13 -10.02
C GLN A 162 0.41 3.47 -10.00
N PHE A 163 1.65 3.53 -10.48
CA PHE A 163 2.40 4.78 -10.59
C PHE A 163 1.71 5.83 -11.47
N LEU A 164 1.16 5.43 -12.62
CA LEU A 164 0.65 6.38 -13.62
C LEU A 164 -0.72 6.96 -13.32
N SER A 165 -1.57 6.23 -12.60
CA SER A 165 -2.93 6.69 -12.33
C SER A 165 -3.35 6.50 -10.88
N GLN A 166 -3.13 5.31 -10.30
CA GLN A 166 -3.70 5.03 -8.99
C GLN A 166 -3.04 5.86 -7.89
N ASP A 167 -1.71 5.96 -7.86
CA ASP A 167 -0.99 6.75 -6.88
C ASP A 167 -1.43 8.23 -6.95
N VAL A 168 -1.66 8.76 -8.16
CA VAL A 168 -2.16 10.12 -8.37
C VAL A 168 -3.58 10.27 -7.83
N THR A 169 -4.49 9.37 -8.18
CA THR A 169 -5.88 9.39 -7.71
C THR A 169 -5.97 9.27 -6.19
N TRP A 170 -5.23 8.34 -5.59
CA TRP A 170 -5.24 8.14 -4.14
C TRP A 170 -4.62 9.32 -3.39
N ALA A 171 -3.63 10.00 -3.98
CA ALA A 171 -3.02 11.18 -3.37
C ALA A 171 -3.87 12.45 -3.48
N GLU A 172 -4.83 12.51 -4.42
CA GLU A 172 -5.61 13.74 -4.69
C GLU A 172 -6.56 14.12 -3.55
N HIS A 173 -7.13 13.12 -2.87
CA HIS A 173 -8.19 13.30 -1.90
C HIS A 173 -7.91 12.51 -0.61
N ALA A 174 -6.99 13.04 0.20
CA ALA A 174 -6.64 12.52 1.52
C ALA A 174 -6.18 13.66 2.45
N ASP A 175 -6.27 13.44 3.76
CA ASP A 175 -5.58 14.30 4.73
C ASP A 175 -4.10 13.92 4.83
N VAL A 176 -3.82 12.62 4.75
CA VAL A 176 -2.47 12.06 4.80
C VAL A 176 -2.35 10.96 3.75
N VAL A 177 -1.28 11.02 2.97
CA VAL A 177 -0.93 10.02 1.96
C VAL A 177 0.32 9.29 2.43
N LEU A 178 0.28 7.96 2.49
CA LEU A 178 1.40 7.13 2.94
C LEU A 178 1.84 6.18 1.83
N ALA A 179 3.11 6.26 1.45
CA ALA A 179 3.72 5.29 0.55
C ALA A 179 4.03 3.98 1.29
N MET A 180 4.21 2.89 0.53
CA MET A 180 4.59 1.59 1.11
C MET A 180 5.86 1.67 1.98
N ASP A 181 6.85 2.45 1.54
CA ASP A 181 8.13 2.64 2.23
C ASP A 181 7.97 3.40 3.56
N ASP A 182 6.96 4.29 3.68
CA ASP A 182 6.72 5.11 4.88
C ASP A 182 6.31 4.27 6.11
N TRP A 183 5.91 3.02 5.91
CA TRP A 183 5.54 2.10 6.99
C TRP A 183 6.35 0.81 6.97
N LEU A 184 6.83 0.33 5.82
CA LEU A 184 7.65 -0.89 5.71
C LEU A 184 9.15 -0.66 5.99
N ASP A 185 9.68 0.56 5.83
CA ASP A 185 11.05 0.89 6.20
C ASP A 185 11.12 1.35 7.66
N ASN A 186 10.38 2.40 7.99
CA ASN A 186 10.39 3.01 9.30
C ASN A 186 9.01 3.57 9.70
N PRO A 187 8.25 2.84 10.55
CA PRO A 187 6.94 3.27 11.05
C PRO A 187 6.89 4.65 11.72
N ALA A 188 8.04 5.18 12.17
CA ALA A 188 8.13 6.54 12.70
C ALA A 188 7.72 7.59 11.68
N VAL A 189 7.93 7.35 10.38
CA VAL A 189 7.50 8.26 9.31
C VAL A 189 5.97 8.34 9.26
N THR A 190 5.30 7.20 9.35
CA THR A 190 3.83 7.11 9.46
C THR A 190 3.30 7.90 10.66
N TYR A 191 3.88 7.70 11.85
CA TYR A 191 3.46 8.43 13.06
C TYR A 191 3.67 9.94 12.94
N PHE A 192 4.80 10.36 12.38
CA PHE A 192 5.09 11.76 12.14
C PHE A 192 4.11 12.38 11.15
N ALA A 193 3.84 11.72 10.02
CA ALA A 193 2.92 12.21 8.99
C ALA A 193 1.49 12.37 9.52
N LEU A 194 1.05 11.48 10.42
CA LEU A 194 -0.25 11.55 11.08
C LEU A 194 -0.28 12.52 12.26
N GLY A 195 0.88 13.00 12.74
CA GLY A 195 0.98 13.86 13.92
C GLY A 195 0.59 13.15 15.22
N ILE A 196 0.87 11.84 15.32
CA ILE A 196 0.48 10.99 16.46
C ILE A 196 1.69 10.46 17.23
N PHE A 197 1.46 9.99 18.45
CA PHE A 197 2.52 9.51 19.33
C PHE A 197 3.15 8.23 18.81
N HIS A 198 4.47 8.18 18.85
CA HIS A 198 5.26 7.06 18.36
C HIS A 198 5.14 5.85 19.29
N ASN A 199 5.04 4.67 18.69
CA ASN A 199 5.35 3.41 19.34
C ASN A 199 6.65 2.84 18.76
N TYR A 200 7.74 2.92 19.52
CA TYR A 200 9.07 2.52 19.06
C TYR A 200 9.22 1.01 18.83
N ASN A 201 8.33 0.18 19.42
CA ASN A 201 8.35 -1.27 19.21
C ASN A 201 7.91 -1.66 17.79
N MET A 202 7.26 -0.75 17.06
CA MET A 202 6.76 -1.05 15.73
C MET A 202 7.83 -1.28 14.69
N LYS A 203 9.05 -0.79 14.90
CA LYS A 203 10.16 -1.15 14.04
C LYS A 203 10.44 -2.66 14.07
N ILE A 204 10.46 -3.26 15.26
CA ILE A 204 10.68 -4.70 15.44
C ILE A 204 9.54 -5.48 14.79
N TRP A 205 8.30 -5.06 15.05
CA TRP A 205 7.14 -5.73 14.47
C TRP A 205 7.14 -5.69 12.93
N VAL A 206 7.56 -4.58 12.30
CA VAL A 206 7.66 -4.51 10.83
C VAL A 206 8.73 -5.45 10.28
N GLU A 207 9.85 -5.63 10.98
CA GLU A 207 10.83 -6.66 10.62
C GLU A 207 10.23 -8.07 10.71
N GLU A 208 9.48 -8.37 11.77
CA GLU A 208 8.77 -9.65 11.92
C GLU A 208 7.73 -9.86 10.81
N TYR A 209 6.96 -8.82 10.47
CA TYR A 209 5.99 -8.84 9.38
C TYR A 209 6.64 -9.13 8.02
N LYS A 210 7.78 -8.48 7.74
CA LYS A 210 8.59 -8.72 6.54
C LYS A 210 9.12 -10.14 6.50
N MET A 211 9.69 -10.63 7.61
CA MET A 211 10.21 -11.99 7.72
C MET A 211 9.11 -13.05 7.52
N ALA A 212 7.94 -12.87 8.16
CA ALA A 212 6.80 -13.76 8.02
C ALA A 212 6.31 -13.84 6.56
N ASN A 213 6.36 -12.71 5.85
CA ASN A 213 6.05 -12.65 4.43
C ASN A 213 7.23 -12.98 3.51
N GLY A 214 8.33 -13.52 4.03
CA GLY A 214 9.48 -13.96 3.24
C GLY A 214 10.12 -12.83 2.45
N TYR A 215 10.30 -11.68 3.09
CA TYR A 215 11.00 -10.54 2.53
C TYR A 215 12.40 -10.92 2.08
N GLU A 216 12.75 -10.51 0.86
CA GLU A 216 14.09 -10.67 0.31
C GLU A 216 14.63 -9.31 -0.08
N GLU A 217 15.91 -9.05 0.15
CA GLU A 217 16.54 -7.84 -0.38
C GLU A 217 16.61 -7.89 -1.91
N TRP A 218 16.74 -6.74 -2.55
CA TRP A 218 16.87 -6.66 -4.00
C TRP A 218 18.28 -7.09 -4.43
N ASP A 219 18.37 -8.12 -5.27
CA ASP A 219 19.64 -8.68 -5.73
C ASP A 219 19.62 -8.86 -7.25
N LEU A 220 20.35 -8.02 -7.99
CA LEU A 220 20.40 -8.02 -9.45
C LEU A 220 20.86 -9.36 -10.06
N SER A 221 21.57 -10.19 -9.31
CA SER A 221 22.00 -11.51 -9.81
C SER A 221 20.85 -12.52 -9.92
N LEU A 222 19.73 -12.26 -9.23
CA LEU A 222 18.57 -13.14 -9.24
C LEU A 222 17.65 -12.86 -10.43
N THR A 223 17.30 -13.91 -11.18
CA THR A 223 16.49 -13.78 -12.39
C THR A 223 15.01 -14.13 -12.17
N GLY A 224 14.56 -14.35 -10.93
CA GLY A 224 13.18 -14.67 -10.62
C GLY A 224 12.21 -13.51 -10.93
N THR A 225 10.94 -13.84 -11.21
CA THR A 225 9.89 -12.85 -11.57
C THR A 225 9.83 -11.67 -10.60
N THR A 226 9.86 -11.95 -9.30
CA THR A 226 9.83 -10.93 -8.25
C THR A 226 11.00 -9.97 -8.39
N ASN A 227 12.22 -10.49 -8.50
CA ASN A 227 13.42 -9.67 -8.58
C ASN A 227 13.47 -8.82 -9.87
N ARG A 228 13.01 -9.37 -11.00
CA ARG A 228 12.82 -8.59 -12.23
C ARG A 228 11.84 -7.44 -12.03
N LEU A 229 10.71 -7.69 -11.35
CA LEU A 229 9.75 -6.65 -11.03
C LEU A 229 10.35 -5.60 -10.09
N LYS A 230 11.18 -5.97 -9.10
CA LYS A 230 11.94 -5.01 -8.29
C LYS A 230 12.79 -4.10 -9.18
N THR A 231 13.58 -4.69 -10.08
CA THR A 231 14.41 -3.91 -11.00
C THR A 231 13.58 -2.98 -11.89
N MET A 232 12.51 -3.49 -12.49
CA MET A 232 11.65 -2.69 -13.36
C MET A 232 10.97 -1.55 -12.60
N CYS A 233 10.51 -1.80 -11.36
CA CYS A 233 9.96 -0.77 -10.48
C CYS A 233 11.01 0.28 -10.10
N TYR A 234 12.24 -0.13 -9.79
CA TYR A 234 13.33 0.79 -9.47
C TYR A 234 13.61 1.74 -10.64
N ILE A 235 13.79 1.19 -11.86
CA ILE A 235 14.06 1.99 -13.06
C ILE A 235 12.88 2.92 -13.34
N PHE A 236 11.66 2.38 -13.34
CA PHE A 236 10.49 3.17 -13.66
C PHE A 236 10.26 4.29 -12.64
N GLY A 237 10.21 3.96 -11.35
CA GLY A 237 10.00 4.93 -10.27
C GLY A 237 11.11 5.99 -10.17
N LYS A 238 12.33 5.67 -10.59
CA LYS A 238 13.45 6.63 -10.59
C LYS A 238 13.41 7.62 -11.76
N TYR A 239 12.93 7.19 -12.93
CA TYR A 239 13.08 7.97 -14.17
C TYR A 239 11.77 8.38 -14.83
N GLU A 240 10.59 7.91 -14.37
CA GLU A 240 9.30 8.24 -15.00
C GLU A 240 9.01 9.74 -15.00
N GLY A 241 9.51 10.49 -14.01
CA GLY A 241 9.39 11.95 -13.93
C GLY A 241 10.10 12.71 -15.06
N LEU A 242 10.97 12.06 -15.85
CA LEU A 242 11.61 12.65 -17.03
C LEU A 242 10.67 12.72 -18.25
N PHE A 243 9.48 12.11 -18.16
CA PHE A 243 8.49 12.06 -19.24
C PHE A 243 7.26 12.86 -18.86
N GLN A 244 6.82 13.75 -19.75
CA GLN A 244 5.77 14.72 -19.42
C GLN A 244 4.38 14.14 -19.66
N TYR A 245 4.24 13.31 -20.69
CA TYR A 245 2.94 12.81 -21.13
C TYR A 245 2.73 11.34 -20.75
N THR A 246 1.48 10.98 -20.42
CA THR A 246 1.11 9.59 -20.07
C THR A 246 1.49 8.57 -21.14
N GLN A 247 1.39 8.94 -22.43
CA GLN A 247 1.79 8.07 -23.53
C GLN A 247 3.30 7.79 -23.53
N GLU A 248 4.12 8.81 -23.26
CA GLU A 248 5.57 8.64 -23.15
C GLU A 248 5.93 7.75 -21.97
N LYS A 249 5.28 7.95 -20.81
CA LYS A 249 5.49 7.10 -19.64
C LYS A 249 5.10 5.64 -19.90
N ARG A 250 4.02 5.39 -20.65
CA ARG A 250 3.65 4.02 -21.07
C ARG A 250 4.69 3.40 -22.00
N LEU A 251 5.20 4.15 -22.98
CA LEU A 251 6.29 3.67 -23.84
C LEU A 251 7.55 3.37 -23.04
N PHE A 252 7.88 4.21 -22.06
CA PHE A 252 8.99 3.96 -21.13
C PHE A 252 8.77 2.70 -20.28
N ALA A 253 7.55 2.46 -19.78
CA ALA A 253 7.22 1.23 -19.07
C ALA A 253 7.42 -0.02 -19.94
N LEU A 254 7.00 0.03 -21.21
CA LEU A 254 7.19 -1.07 -22.16
C LEU A 254 8.67 -1.31 -22.46
N ALA A 255 9.45 -0.26 -22.68
CA ALA A 255 10.89 -0.37 -22.89
C ALA A 255 11.63 -0.92 -21.66
N THR A 256 11.17 -0.56 -20.46
CA THR A 256 11.69 -1.10 -19.19
C THR A 256 11.42 -2.60 -19.08
N LEU A 257 10.24 -3.07 -19.52
CA LEU A 257 9.93 -4.50 -19.58
C LEU A 257 10.83 -5.24 -20.58
N GLU A 258 10.98 -4.72 -21.80
CA GLU A 258 11.84 -5.37 -22.80
C GLU A 258 13.29 -5.46 -22.33
N SER A 259 13.79 -4.41 -21.67
CA SER A 259 15.11 -4.44 -21.02
C SER A 259 15.15 -5.43 -19.85
N GLY A 260 14.08 -5.53 -19.06
CA GLY A 260 13.94 -6.50 -17.98
C GLY A 260 13.85 -7.96 -18.43
N LYS A 261 13.44 -8.25 -19.67
CA LYS A 261 13.48 -9.61 -20.23
C LYS A 261 14.90 -10.07 -20.55
N SER A 262 15.81 -9.14 -20.87
CA SER A 262 17.21 -9.46 -21.18
C SER A 262 17.99 -10.11 -20.03
N TYR A 263 17.43 -10.11 -18.81
CA TYR A 263 17.90 -10.90 -17.65
C TYR A 263 18.01 -12.40 -17.92
N GLU A 264 17.25 -12.96 -18.85
CA GLU A 264 17.31 -14.40 -19.17
C GLU A 264 18.47 -14.76 -20.10
N GLU A 265 18.96 -13.78 -20.86
CA GLU A 265 19.91 -14.01 -21.94
C GLU A 265 21.32 -13.54 -21.57
N ASN A 266 21.47 -12.68 -20.56
CA ASN A 266 22.74 -12.08 -20.17
C ASN A 266 22.95 -12.12 -18.65
N GLU A 267 24.20 -12.20 -18.21
CA GLU A 267 24.59 -12.05 -16.82
C GLU A 267 24.53 -10.56 -16.44
N ILE A 268 23.41 -10.13 -15.86
CA ILE A 268 23.23 -8.76 -15.40
C ILE A 268 23.82 -8.62 -14.00
N THR A 269 24.94 -7.92 -13.92
CA THR A 269 25.64 -7.62 -12.65
C THR A 269 25.50 -6.16 -12.23
N ASP A 270 24.98 -5.30 -13.11
CA ASP A 270 24.88 -3.86 -12.89
C ASP A 270 23.55 -3.32 -13.44
N ILE A 271 22.86 -2.53 -12.61
CA ILE A 271 21.62 -1.84 -12.98
C ILE A 271 21.82 -0.90 -14.18
N GLN A 272 23.03 -0.34 -14.33
CA GLN A 272 23.35 0.56 -15.43
C GLN A 272 23.21 -0.11 -16.79
N GLN A 273 23.49 -1.41 -16.90
CA GLN A 273 23.33 -2.15 -18.16
C GLN A 273 21.87 -2.14 -18.64
N ILE A 274 20.92 -2.25 -17.71
CA ILE A 274 19.49 -2.25 -18.03
C ILE A 274 19.03 -0.83 -18.33
N VAL A 275 19.53 0.17 -17.60
CA VAL A 275 19.28 1.59 -17.89
C VAL A 275 19.75 1.92 -19.32
N ASP A 276 20.96 1.52 -19.69
CA ASP A 276 21.53 1.74 -21.03
C ASP A 276 20.72 1.03 -22.13
N ASN A 277 20.28 -0.21 -21.87
CA ASN A 277 19.39 -0.92 -22.79
C ASN A 277 18.04 -0.20 -22.94
N THR A 278 17.48 0.27 -21.83
CA THR A 278 16.22 1.03 -21.84
C THR A 278 16.39 2.32 -22.63
N GLN A 279 17.47 3.07 -22.40
CA GLN A 279 17.83 4.29 -23.15
C GLN A 279 17.96 4.04 -24.65
N LYS A 280 18.60 2.94 -25.06
CA LYS A 280 18.72 2.54 -26.48
C LYS A 280 17.36 2.31 -27.12
N ILE A 281 16.44 1.64 -26.41
CA ILE A 281 15.09 1.35 -26.91
C ILE A 281 14.27 2.64 -27.07
N ILE A 282 14.25 3.50 -26.05
CA ILE A 282 13.45 4.74 -26.07
C ILE A 282 14.13 5.90 -26.82
N ARG A 283 15.41 5.76 -27.18
CA ARG A 283 16.26 6.79 -27.80
C ARG A 283 16.28 8.11 -27.01
N LYS A 284 16.32 8.03 -25.69
CA LYS A 284 16.34 9.16 -24.74
C LYS A 284 17.25 8.85 -23.57
N GLN A 285 18.05 9.83 -23.13
CA GLN A 285 18.92 9.68 -21.96
C GLN A 285 18.10 9.68 -20.66
N LEU A 286 18.47 8.78 -19.75
CA LEU A 286 17.90 8.62 -18.41
C LEU A 286 18.94 9.07 -17.37
N THR A 287 19.34 10.34 -17.43
CA THR A 287 20.26 10.97 -16.49
C THR A 287 19.48 11.94 -15.62
N LEU A 288 19.57 11.78 -14.29
CA LEU A 288 19.11 12.80 -13.35
C LEU A 288 20.25 13.82 -13.22
N THR A 289 20.00 15.08 -13.58
CA THR A 289 20.88 16.20 -13.26
C THR A 289 20.89 16.49 -11.77
#